data_AF-A0A349B3R6-F1
#
_entry.id   AF-A0A349B3R6-F1
#
_cell.length_a   1.000
_cell.length_b   1.000
_cell.length_c   1.000
_cell.angle_alpha   90.00
_cell.angle_beta   90.00
_cell.angle_gamma   90.00
#
_symmetry.space_group_name_H-M   'P 1'
#
loop_
_entity.id
_entity.type
_entity.pdbx_description
1 polymer ?
#
loop_
_entity_poly.entity_id
_entity_poly.type
_entity_poly.pdbx_seq_one_letter_code
_entity_poly.pdbx_strand_id
1 'polypeptide(L)' 'YPCGPTGGSAVNITLLSYRGTCCIGVNMDAAAITDGDRFVACLTEGFAEVLAVGDGEQQVTPARGRA' A
#
# COMPACT_ATOMS: atom_id res chain seq x y z
N TYR A 1 -6.81 10.56 -2.13
CA TYR A 1 -6.61 9.42 -3.04
C TYR A 1 -5.19 9.52 -3.58
N PRO A 2 -4.27 8.62 -3.19
CA PRO A 2 -2.91 8.58 -3.74
C PRO A 2 -2.92 8.21 -5.22
N CYS A 3 -2.27 9.02 -6.06
CA CYS A 3 -2.13 8.76 -7.50
C CYS A 3 -0.67 8.98 -7.89
N GLY A 4 0.05 7.89 -8.15
CA GLY A 4 1.41 7.94 -8.66
C GLY A 4 1.45 8.23 -10.17
N PRO A 5 2.53 8.83 -10.71
CA PRO A 5 2.64 9.10 -12.14
C PRO A 5 2.61 7.79 -12.96
N THR A 6 1.89 7.81 -14.07
CA THR A 6 1.75 6.71 -15.05
C THR A 6 3.00 6.50 -15.93
N GLY A 7 4.11 7.19 -15.66
CA GLY A 7 5.25 7.26 -16.57
C GLY A 7 6.20 6.07 -16.47
N GLY A 8 6.15 5.16 -17.46
CA GLY A 8 7.25 4.27 -17.85
C GLY A 8 7.57 3.06 -16.95
N SER A 9 6.74 2.78 -15.94
CA SER A 9 6.86 1.60 -15.07
C SER A 9 5.62 0.72 -15.20
N ALA A 10 5.79 -0.61 -15.07
CA ALA A 10 4.67 -1.55 -15.04
C ALA A 10 3.70 -1.28 -13.87
N VAL A 11 4.24 -0.81 -12.74
CA VAL A 11 3.47 -0.39 -11.56
C VAL A 11 4.08 0.85 -10.94
N ASN A 12 3.22 1.78 -10.51
CA ASN A 12 3.57 2.85 -9.58
C ASN A 12 2.71 2.72 -8.32
N ILE A 13 3.36 2.57 -7.16
CA ILE A 13 2.68 2.45 -5.86
C ILE A 13 2.96 3.72 -5.07
N THR A 14 1.90 4.35 -4.55
CA THR A 14 1.99 5.55 -3.70
C THR A 14 1.34 5.28 -2.36
N LEU A 15 2.07 5.54 -1.28
CA LEU A 15 1.57 5.46 0.09
C LEU A 15 1.30 6.86 0.64
N LEU A 16 0.09 7.06 1.17
CA LEU A 16 -0.31 8.23 1.92
C LEU A 16 -0.74 7.81 3.32
N SER A 17 0.05 8.17 4.33
CA SER A 17 -0.36 8.01 5.73
C SER A 17 -1.15 9.23 6.19
N TYR A 18 -2.34 9.00 6.74
CA TYR A 18 -3.17 10.03 7.34
C TYR A 18 -3.91 9.49 8.56
N ARG A 19 -3.79 10.17 9.71
CA ARG A 19 -4.47 9.83 10.98
C ARG A 19 -4.35 8.35 11.38
N GLY A 20 -3.17 7.76 11.21
CA GLY A 20 -2.92 6.36 11.56
C GLY A 20 -3.39 5.34 10.51
N THR A 21 -3.94 5.81 9.39
CA THR A 21 -4.32 4.96 8.26
C THR A 21 -3.33 5.15 7.12
N CYS A 22 -2.77 4.06 6.61
CA CYS A 22 -1.98 4.06 5.38
C CYS A 22 -2.90 3.75 4.19
N CYS A 23 -3.09 4.73 3.30
CA CYS A 23 -3.77 4.55 2.03
C CYS A 23 -2.74 4.21 0.96
N ILE A 24 -2.89 3.07 0.30
CA ILE A 24 -1.99 2.63 -0.78
C ILE A 24 -2.73 2.75 -2.11
N GLY A 25 -2.19 3.57 -3.03
CA GLY A 25 -2.66 3.71 -4.40
C GLY A 25 -1.78 2.91 -5.33
N VAL A 26 -2.41 2.15 -6.22
CA VAL A 26 -1.72 1.30 -7.19
C VAL A 26 -2.13 1.74 -8.58
N ASN A 27 -1.16 2.19 -9.37
CA ASN A 27 -1.33 2.52 -10.77
C ASN A 27 -0.60 1.47 -11.61
N MET A 28 -1.30 0.82 -12.54
CA MET A 28 -0.79 -0.33 -13.30
C MET A 28 -0.87 -0.06 -14.79
N ASP A 29 0.17 -0.46 -15.52
CA ASP A 29 0.11 -0.59 -16.96
C ASP A 29 -0.58 -1.91 -17.34
N ALA A 30 -1.77 -1.81 -17.93
CA ALA A 30 -2.56 -2.97 -18.34
C ALA A 30 -1.92 -3.79 -19.46
N ALA A 31 -0.96 -3.22 -20.22
CA ALA A 31 -0.19 -3.98 -21.21
C ALA A 31 0.90 -4.83 -20.55
N ALA A 32 1.45 -4.37 -19.41
CA ALA A 32 2.47 -5.09 -18.66
C ALA A 32 1.87 -6.08 -17.63
N ILE A 33 0.72 -5.74 -17.05
CA ILE A 33 0.00 -6.57 -16.07
C ILE A 33 -1.39 -6.89 -16.62
N THR A 34 -1.50 -8.09 -17.19
CA THR A 34 -2.72 -8.56 -17.85
C THR A 34 -3.78 -9.07 -16.87
N ASP A 35 -3.41 -9.34 -15.61
CA ASP A 35 -4.30 -9.79 -14.55
C ASP A 35 -4.15 -8.90 -13.31
N GLY A 36 -4.83 -7.75 -13.34
CA GLY A 36 -4.77 -6.75 -12.28
C GLY A 36 -5.39 -7.22 -10.97
N ASP A 37 -6.47 -8.00 -11.02
CA ASP A 37 -7.14 -8.51 -9.81
C ASP A 37 -6.24 -9.48 -9.07
N ARG A 38 -5.56 -10.38 -9.79
CA ARG A 38 -4.57 -11.28 -9.18
C ARG A 38 -3.39 -10.52 -8.61
N PHE A 39 -2.91 -9.48 -9.30
CA PHE A 39 -1.84 -8.63 -8.77
C PHE A 39 -2.24 -7.97 -7.44
N VAL A 40 -3.46 -7.44 -7.34
CA VAL A 40 -4.00 -6.85 -6.11
C VAL A 40 -4.16 -7.90 -5.00
N ALA A 41 -4.60 -9.11 -5.33
CA ALA A 41 -4.68 -10.21 -4.38
C ALA A 41 -3.30 -10.55 -3.79
N CYS A 42 -2.29 -10.72 -4.64
CA CYS A 42 -0.91 -10.97 -4.18
C CYS A 42 -0.35 -9.82 -3.33
N LEU A 43 -0.63 -8.56 -3.68
CA LEU A 43 -0.24 -7.42 -2.84
C LEU A 43 -0.89 -7.48 -1.46
N THR A 44 -2.18 -7.82 -1.41
CA THR A 44 -2.94 -7.91 -0.15
C THR A 44 -2.41 -9.04 0.73
N GLU A 45 -2.16 -10.22 0.14
CA GLU A 45 -1.57 -11.38 0.82
C GLU A 45 -0.17 -11.04 1.36
N GLY A 46 0.69 -10.43 0.54
CA GLY A 46 2.03 -10.02 0.99
C GLY A 46 2.02 -9.01 2.13
N PHE A 47 1.10 -8.04 2.14
CA PHE A 47 0.93 -7.16 3.30
C PHE A 47 0.46 -7.91 4.54
N ALA A 48 -0.47 -8.86 4.40
CA ALA A 48 -0.92 -9.69 5.52
C ALA A 48 0.23 -10.53 6.10
N GLU A 49 1.09 -11.10 5.26
CA GLU A 49 2.30 -11.83 5.69
C GLU A 49 3.25 -10.94 6.49
N VAL A 50 3.54 -9.73 6.00
CA VAL A 50 4.43 -8.78 6.71
C VAL A 50 3.82 -8.34 8.04
N LEU A 51 2.52 -8.08 8.09
CA LEU A 51 1.83 -7.71 9.32
C LEU A 51 1.83 -8.83 10.36
N ALA A 52 1.68 -10.08 9.93
CA ALA A 52 1.74 -11.25 10.81
C ALA A 52 3.11 -11.42 11.49
N VAL A 53 4.20 -10.91 10.89
CA VAL A 53 5.54 -10.86 11.52
C VAL A 53 5.60 -9.78 12.60
N GLY A 54 4.90 -8.67 12.42
CA GLY A 54 4.91 -7.49 13.29
C GLY A 54 4.01 -7.58 14.53
N ASP A 55 3.07 -8.52 14.56
CA ASP A 55 2.22 -8.81 15.74
C ASP A 55 3.00 -9.34 16.96
N GLY A 56 4.33 -9.41 16.86
CA GLY A 56 5.25 -9.63 17.97
C GLY A 56 5.44 -8.44 18.91
N GLU A 57 5.43 -7.17 18.45
CA GLU A 57 5.49 -5.95 19.29
C GLU A 57 5.44 -4.68 18.41
N GLN A 58 4.26 -4.22 17.99
CA GLN A 58 4.12 -2.87 17.39
C GLN A 58 3.27 -1.97 18.29
N GLN A 59 3.92 -1.23 19.19
CA GLN A 59 3.26 -0.09 19.84
C GLN A 59 2.99 1.00 18.80
N VAL A 60 1.77 1.09 18.30
CA VAL A 60 1.28 2.31 17.64
C VAL A 60 1.17 3.38 18.72
N THR A 61 2.22 4.20 18.88
CA THR A 61 2.12 5.41 19.70
C THR A 61 1.19 6.37 18.96
N PRO A 62 -0.01 6.69 19.48
CA PRO A 62 -0.90 7.62 18.82
C PRO A 62 -0.17 8.97 18.68
N ALA A 63 -0.21 9.56 17.49
CA ALA A 63 0.35 10.88 17.27
C ALA A 63 -0.29 11.85 18.28
N ARG A 64 0.53 12.38 19.19
CA ARG A 64 0.10 13.32 20.23
C ARG A 64 -0.62 14.47 19.53
N GLY A 65 -1.94 14.57 19.74
CA GLY A 65 -2.76 15.62 19.15
C GLY A 65 -2.12 16.97 19.45
N ARG A 66 -1.78 17.73 18.40
CA ARG A 66 -1.35 19.11 18.56
C ARG A 66 -2.63 19.94 18.74
N ALA A 67 -2.74 20.53 19.93
CA ALA A 67 -3.78 21.48 20.32
C ALA A 67 -3.84 22.69 19.37
#